data_AF-A0A951K727-F1
#
_entry.id   AF-A0A951K727-F1
#
_cell.length_a   1.000
_cell.length_b   1.000
_cell.length_c   1.000
_cell.angle_alpha   90.00
_cell.angle_beta   90.00
_cell.angle_gamma   90.00
#
_symmetry.space_group_name_H-M   'P 1'
#
loop_
_entity.id
_entity.type
_entity.pdbx_description
1 polymer ?
#
loop_
_entity_poly.entity_id
_entity_poly.type
_entity_poly.pdbx_seq_one_letter_code
_entity_poly.pdbx_strand_id
1 'polypeptide(L)'
;MAEHTAPRLGAWARADGIIGVVARVADGQVTLFDPGQRRQLTVATDALEQVPSAAAQVTVAVAVPLPHGLDETDLRRWVAMLTDPVLRHRARQALGDEQLDAGVTLPEVTVTATPLTDGALHCLCGAVTPPGDSHAGGCPRCGRQPTPPATPRSA
;
A
#
# COMPACT_ATOMS: atom_id res chain seq x y z
N MET A 1 -5.12 -7.14 -30.56
CA MET A 1 -5.80 -7.89 -29.47
C MET A 1 -4.87 -7.81 -28.27
N ALA A 2 -5.27 -7.12 -27.21
CA ALA A 2 -4.46 -7.07 -25.99
C ALA A 2 -4.47 -8.46 -25.35
N GLU A 3 -3.30 -9.07 -25.19
CA GLU A 3 -3.16 -10.32 -24.43
C GLU A 3 -3.82 -10.15 -23.05
N HIS A 4 -4.95 -10.82 -22.85
CA HIS A 4 -5.59 -10.91 -21.54
C HIS A 4 -4.73 -11.82 -20.67
N THR A 5 -3.73 -11.23 -20.03
CA THR A 5 -2.97 -11.92 -18.99
C THR A 5 -3.93 -12.17 -17.84
N ALA A 6 -4.13 -13.44 -17.48
CA ALA A 6 -4.99 -13.81 -16.37
C ALA A 6 -4.60 -13.03 -15.09
N PRO A 7 -5.58 -12.54 -14.31
CA PRO A 7 -5.31 -11.76 -13.11
C PRO A 7 -4.52 -12.58 -12.11
N ARG A 8 -3.42 -12.01 -11.60
CA ARG A 8 -2.52 -12.67 -10.65
C ARG A 8 -2.68 -12.09 -9.27
N LEU A 9 -2.64 -12.93 -8.24
CA LEU A 9 -2.65 -12.48 -6.84
C LEU A 9 -1.55 -11.44 -6.61
N GLY A 10 -1.87 -10.33 -5.96
CA GLY A 10 -0.94 -9.24 -5.71
C GLY A 10 -0.74 -8.26 -6.87
N ALA A 11 -1.30 -8.51 -8.05
CA ALA A 11 -1.32 -7.54 -9.14
C ALA A 11 -2.29 -6.38 -8.83
N TRP A 12 -2.03 -5.22 -9.42
CA TRP A 12 -2.93 -4.07 -9.36
C TRP A 12 -3.91 -4.10 -10.53
N ALA A 13 -5.18 -3.87 -10.24
CA ALA A 13 -6.23 -3.84 -11.25
C ALA A 13 -7.32 -2.82 -10.89
N ARG A 14 -8.18 -2.51 -11.85
CA ARG A 14 -9.29 -1.59 -11.73
C ARG A 14 -10.60 -2.27 -12.16
N ALA A 15 -11.66 -2.01 -11.40
CA ALA A 15 -13.04 -2.30 -11.76
C ALA A 15 -13.99 -1.33 -11.04
N ASP A 16 -15.08 -0.92 -11.70
CA ASP A 16 -16.13 -0.05 -11.15
C ASP A 16 -15.61 1.19 -10.39
N GLY A 17 -14.59 1.84 -10.93
CA GLY A 17 -13.97 3.04 -10.34
C GLY A 17 -13.06 2.76 -9.13
N ILE A 18 -12.82 1.51 -8.77
CA ILE A 18 -11.90 1.09 -7.70
C ILE A 18 -10.58 0.66 -8.33
N ILE A 19 -9.45 1.16 -7.81
CA ILE A 19 -8.11 0.62 -8.08
C ILE A 19 -7.67 -0.12 -6.83
N GLY A 20 -7.33 -1.40 -6.97
CA GLY A 20 -7.00 -2.25 -5.83
C GLY A 20 -6.07 -3.40 -6.19
N VAL A 21 -5.64 -4.11 -5.15
CA VAL A 21 -4.81 -5.31 -5.28
C VAL A 21 -5.71 -6.52 -5.46
N VAL A 22 -5.39 -7.39 -6.41
CA VAL A 22 -6.02 -8.71 -6.58
C VAL A 22 -5.72 -9.54 -5.33
N ALA A 23 -6.73 -9.70 -4.46
CA ALA A 23 -6.62 -10.40 -3.19
C ALA A 23 -7.06 -11.87 -3.27
N ARG A 24 -7.94 -12.21 -4.22
CA ARG A 24 -8.44 -13.57 -4.46
C ARG A 24 -8.85 -13.74 -5.92
N VAL A 25 -8.60 -14.93 -6.48
CA VAL A 25 -9.09 -15.37 -7.78
C VAL A 25 -9.73 -16.74 -7.58
N ALA A 26 -11.02 -16.90 -7.87
CA ALA A 26 -11.75 -18.15 -7.72
C ALA A 26 -12.98 -18.17 -8.63
N ASP A 27 -13.26 -19.30 -9.27
CA ASP A 27 -14.52 -19.55 -9.99
C ASP A 27 -14.91 -18.47 -11.01
N GLY A 28 -13.92 -17.96 -11.76
CA GLY A 28 -14.12 -16.88 -12.74
C GLY A 28 -14.36 -15.50 -12.13
N GLN A 29 -14.30 -15.37 -10.81
CA GLN A 29 -14.42 -14.12 -10.06
C GLN A 29 -13.08 -13.69 -9.48
N VAL A 30 -12.92 -12.38 -9.30
CA VAL A 30 -11.75 -11.77 -8.68
C VAL A 30 -12.20 -10.79 -7.61
N THR A 31 -11.53 -10.84 -6.46
CA THR A 31 -11.73 -9.86 -5.40
C THR A 31 -10.58 -8.86 -5.40
N LEU A 32 -10.90 -7.58 -5.62
CA LEU A 32 -10.00 -6.46 -5.41
C LEU A 32 -10.12 -5.97 -3.96
N PHE A 33 -8.98 -5.67 -3.35
CA PHE A 33 -8.91 -4.94 -2.09
C PHE A 33 -8.30 -3.55 -2.35
N ASP A 34 -9.04 -2.50 -2.02
CA ASP A 34 -8.57 -1.12 -2.04
C ASP A 34 -7.98 -0.82 -0.65
N PRO A 35 -6.64 -0.80 -0.50
CA PRO A 35 -6.01 -0.57 0.80
C PRO A 35 -6.23 0.85 1.32
N GLY A 36 -6.44 1.83 0.45
CA GLY A 36 -6.65 3.23 0.83
C GLY A 36 -8.01 3.46 1.49
N GLN A 37 -9.05 2.80 0.97
CA GLN A 37 -10.42 2.89 1.49
C GLN A 37 -10.84 1.66 2.33
N ARG A 38 -9.97 0.66 2.45
CA ARG A 38 -10.20 -0.60 3.19
C ARG A 38 -11.48 -1.33 2.78
N ARG A 39 -11.81 -1.28 1.49
CA ARG A 39 -13.02 -1.90 0.93
C ARG A 39 -12.64 -3.02 -0.04
N GLN A 40 -13.60 -3.91 -0.25
CA GLN A 40 -13.47 -5.04 -1.16
C GLN A 40 -14.52 -4.93 -2.26
N LEU A 41 -14.15 -5.38 -3.45
CA LEU A 41 -15.05 -5.49 -4.59
C LEU A 41 -14.80 -6.84 -5.28
N THR A 42 -15.85 -7.61 -5.49
CA THR A 42 -15.78 -8.86 -6.26
C THR A 42 -16.45 -8.66 -7.61
N VAL A 43 -15.72 -8.95 -8.68
CA VAL A 43 -16.20 -8.82 -10.07
C VAL A 43 -15.81 -10.05 -10.89
N ALA A 44 -16.48 -10.21 -12.03
CA ALA A 44 -16.09 -11.20 -13.03
C ALA A 44 -14.70 -10.88 -13.60
N THR A 45 -13.96 -11.91 -14.00
CA THR A 45 -12.57 -11.79 -14.45
C THR A 45 -12.43 -10.92 -15.71
N ASP A 46 -13.43 -10.94 -16.57
CA ASP A 46 -13.52 -10.15 -17.81
C ASP A 46 -13.87 -8.67 -17.57
N ALA A 47 -14.37 -8.32 -16.39
CA ALA A 47 -14.66 -6.95 -15.98
C ALA A 47 -13.43 -6.21 -15.40
N LEU A 48 -12.26 -6.85 -15.35
CA LEU A 48 -11.03 -6.26 -14.81
C LEU A 48 -10.15 -5.61 -15.86
N GLU A 49 -9.70 -4.40 -15.55
CA GLU A 49 -8.60 -3.72 -16.25
C GLU A 49 -7.31 -3.87 -15.44
N GLN A 50 -6.24 -4.43 -16.03
CA GLN A 50 -4.93 -4.47 -15.36
C GLN A 50 -4.34 -3.07 -15.27
N VAL A 51 -3.83 -2.71 -14.09
CA VAL A 51 -3.23 -1.39 -13.84
C VAL A 51 -1.71 -1.57 -13.73
N PRO A 52 -0.91 -0.92 -14.61
CA PRO A 52 0.54 -0.91 -14.47
C PRO A 52 0.95 -0.34 -13.12
N SER A 53 1.90 -1.00 -12.46
CA SER A 53 2.43 -0.58 -11.16
C SER A 53 3.94 -0.63 -11.17
N ALA A 54 4.54 0.28 -10.40
CA ALA A 54 5.97 0.37 -10.18
C ALA A 54 6.23 0.50 -8.68
N ALA A 55 7.32 -0.12 -8.23
CA ALA A 55 7.73 -0.06 -6.84
C ALA A 55 8.15 1.37 -6.48
N ALA A 56 7.83 1.78 -5.26
CA ALA A 56 8.20 3.07 -4.71
C ALA A 56 8.65 2.90 -3.26
N GLN A 57 9.61 3.71 -2.85
CA GLN A 57 9.99 3.88 -1.45
C GLN A 57 9.13 4.99 -0.86
N VAL A 58 8.43 4.67 0.22
CA VAL A 58 7.66 5.65 0.99
C VAL A 58 8.40 5.94 2.28
N THR A 59 8.73 7.20 2.52
CA THR A 59 9.31 7.67 3.78
C THR A 59 8.25 8.44 4.55
N VAL A 60 8.04 8.04 5.80
CA VAL A 60 7.19 8.75 6.75
C VAL A 60 8.10 9.42 7.78
N ALA A 61 7.97 10.73 7.93
CA ALA A 61 8.67 11.50 8.96
C ALA A 61 7.65 12.16 9.89
N VAL A 62 7.88 12.01 11.20
CA VAL A 62 7.07 12.61 12.26
C VAL A 62 8.01 13.10 13.36
N ALA A 63 7.89 14.37 13.75
CA ALA A 63 8.54 14.89 14.94
C ALA A 63 7.62 14.66 16.14
N VAL A 64 8.07 13.82 17.08
CA VAL A 64 7.26 13.38 18.22
C VAL A 64 7.98 13.76 19.52
N PRO A 65 7.39 14.58 20.41
CA PRO A 65 7.95 14.77 21.74
C PRO A 65 7.80 13.46 22.52
N LEU A 66 8.92 12.88 22.93
CA LEU A 66 8.95 11.61 23.67
C LEU A 66 8.94 11.90 25.18
N PRO A 67 7.81 11.71 25.89
CA PRO A 67 7.83 11.75 27.35
C PRO A 67 8.67 10.58 27.89
N HIS A 68 9.32 10.80 29.03
CA HIS A 68 10.02 9.72 29.73
C HIS A 68 9.06 8.56 30.03
N GLY A 69 9.52 7.33 29.81
CA GLY A 69 8.76 6.12 30.11
C GLY A 69 7.85 5.60 28.99
N LEU A 70 7.84 6.24 27.82
CA LEU A 70 7.14 5.71 26.64
C LEU A 70 7.96 4.60 26.00
N ASP A 71 7.36 3.43 25.81
CA ASP A 71 8.04 2.27 25.22
C ASP A 71 7.93 2.24 23.69
N GLU A 72 8.68 1.35 23.06
CA GLU A 72 8.69 1.20 21.61
C GLU A 72 7.31 0.79 21.03
N THR A 73 6.52 0.04 21.80
CA THR A 73 5.19 -0.43 21.36
C THR A 73 4.23 0.75 21.28
N ASP A 74 4.23 1.61 22.29
CA ASP A 74 3.41 2.81 22.32
C ASP A 74 3.84 3.79 21.23
N LEU A 75 5.15 3.93 20.99
CA LEU A 75 5.65 4.75 19.89
C LEU A 75 5.18 4.24 18.53
N ARG A 76 5.25 2.92 18.29
CA ARG A 76 4.77 2.29 17.05
C ARG A 76 3.27 2.49 16.86
N ARG A 77 2.47 2.34 17.92
CA ARG A 77 1.01 2.59 17.89
C ARG A 77 0.69 4.05 17.60
N TRP A 78 1.44 4.97 18.21
CA TRP A 78 1.26 6.40 17.98
C TRP A 78 1.56 6.75 16.53
N VAL A 79 2.72 6.33 16.00
CA VAL A 79 3.07 6.55 14.59
C VAL A 79 2.02 5.95 13.64
N ALA A 80 1.54 4.74 13.91
CA ALA A 80 0.49 4.11 13.09
C ALA A 80 -0.84 4.89 13.08
N MET A 81 -1.25 5.46 14.22
CA MET A 81 -2.42 6.33 14.30
C MET A 81 -2.23 7.64 13.53
N LEU A 82 -1.01 8.18 13.53
CA LEU A 82 -0.69 9.43 12.82
C LEU A 82 -0.64 9.26 11.30
N THR A 83 -0.17 8.10 10.81
CA THR A 83 -0.05 7.81 9.37
C THR A 83 -1.33 7.34 8.71
N ASP A 84 -2.32 6.92 9.50
CA ASP A 84 -3.61 6.51 8.98
C ASP A 84 -4.63 7.66 9.00
N PRO A 85 -5.14 8.12 7.84
CA PRO A 85 -6.05 9.26 7.78
C PRO A 85 -7.36 9.05 8.55
N VAL A 86 -7.88 7.82 8.62
CA VAL A 86 -9.12 7.51 9.33
C VAL A 86 -8.88 7.55 10.84
N LEU A 87 -7.79 6.94 11.31
CA LEU A 87 -7.43 7.01 12.73
C LEU A 87 -7.10 8.44 13.16
N ARG A 88 -6.37 9.19 12.33
CA ARG A 88 -6.08 10.60 12.58
C ARG A 88 -7.34 11.47 12.60
N HIS A 89 -8.30 11.23 11.71
CA HIS A 89 -9.58 11.93 11.72
C HIS A 89 -10.37 11.64 13.00
N ARG A 90 -10.48 10.36 13.38
CA ARG A 90 -11.15 9.94 14.63
C ARG A 90 -10.47 10.53 15.87
N ALA A 91 -9.13 10.58 15.89
CA ALA A 91 -8.38 11.21 16.97
C ALA A 91 -8.68 12.71 17.06
N ARG A 92 -8.77 13.44 15.94
CA ARG A 92 -9.19 14.85 15.92
C ARG A 92 -10.61 15.04 16.48
N GLN A 93 -11.55 14.18 16.10
CA GLN A 93 -12.92 14.22 16.61
C GLN A 93 -12.95 14.02 18.13
N ALA A 94 -12.30 12.96 18.63
CA ALA A 94 -12.23 12.68 20.06
C ALA A 94 -11.58 13.82 20.86
N LEU A 95 -10.52 14.44 20.34
CA LEU A 95 -9.92 15.62 20.97
C LEU A 95 -10.88 16.81 20.98
N GLY A 96 -11.59 17.05 19.88
CA GLY A 96 -12.61 18.09 19.80
C GLY A 96 -13.77 17.90 20.79
N ASP A 97 -14.23 16.66 20.95
CA ASP A 97 -15.29 16.31 21.92
C ASP A 97 -14.85 16.60 23.37
N GLU A 98 -13.56 16.40 23.66
CA GLU A 98 -12.93 16.73 24.95
C GLU A 98 -12.45 18.19 25.05
N GLN A 99 -12.76 19.03 24.06
CA GLN A 99 -12.34 20.45 23.98
C GLN A 99 -10.81 20.64 24.02
N LEU A 100 -10.07 19.67 23.49
CA LEU A 100 -8.61 19.68 23.37
C LEU A 100 -8.19 20.18 21.98
N ASP A 101 -7.13 20.98 21.93
CA ASP A 101 -6.56 21.49 20.68
C ASP A 101 -5.77 20.40 19.94
N ALA A 102 -6.38 19.86 18.89
CA ALA A 102 -5.75 18.85 18.05
C ALA A 102 -4.46 19.33 17.35
N GLY A 103 -4.28 20.63 17.14
CA GLY A 103 -3.05 21.21 16.59
C GLY A 103 -1.86 21.11 17.54
N VAL A 104 -2.12 21.10 18.85
CA VAL A 104 -1.11 20.89 19.89
C VAL A 104 -0.85 19.40 20.13
N THR A 105 -1.88 18.55 19.99
CA THR A 105 -1.80 17.13 20.36
C THR A 105 -1.38 16.20 19.22
N LEU A 106 -1.66 16.54 17.95
CA LEU A 106 -1.39 15.68 16.81
C LEU A 106 -0.28 16.26 15.91
N PRO A 107 0.97 15.76 16.02
CA PRO A 107 2.07 16.27 15.22
C PRO A 107 1.80 16.08 13.72
N GLU A 108 2.38 16.96 12.91
CA GLU A 108 2.34 16.85 11.47
C GLU A 108 3.11 15.61 11.00
N VAL A 109 2.63 15.03 9.90
CA VAL A 109 3.22 13.85 9.27
C VAL A 109 3.58 14.24 7.85
N THR A 110 4.86 14.09 7.52
CA THR A 110 5.34 14.25 6.16
C THR A 110 5.47 12.88 5.53
N VAL A 111 4.78 12.66 4.41
CA VAL A 111 4.90 11.45 3.60
C VAL A 111 5.53 11.82 2.27
N THR A 112 6.67 11.23 1.97
CA THR A 112 7.31 11.35 0.65
C THR A 112 7.33 9.98 -0.02
N ALA A 113 7.09 9.96 -1.33
CA ALA A 113 7.13 8.74 -2.13
C ALA A 113 8.06 8.96 -3.32
N THR A 114 9.05 8.09 -3.46
CA THR A 114 10.04 8.13 -4.54
C THR A 114 9.99 6.81 -5.31
N PRO A 115 9.81 6.83 -6.64
CA PRO A 115 9.88 5.61 -7.44
C PRO A 115 11.23 4.90 -7.26
N LEU A 116 11.21 3.58 -7.10
CA LEU A 116 12.44 2.78 -7.01
C LEU A 116 12.95 2.47 -8.41
N THR A 117 14.25 2.66 -8.63
CA THR A 117 14.93 2.39 -9.92
C THR A 117 16.11 1.43 -9.74
N ASP A 118 16.08 0.61 -8.69
CA ASP A 118 17.17 -0.29 -8.27
C ASP A 118 17.28 -1.57 -9.10
N GLY A 119 16.36 -1.79 -10.06
CA GLY A 119 16.32 -3.00 -10.88
C GLY A 119 15.70 -4.21 -10.17
N ALA A 120 15.34 -4.10 -8.89
CA ALA A 120 14.85 -5.21 -8.08
C ALA A 120 13.32 -5.32 -8.13
N LEU A 121 12.81 -6.54 -7.98
CA LEU A 121 11.35 -6.77 -7.84
C LEU A 121 10.97 -6.72 -6.37
N HIS A 122 9.91 -5.98 -6.04
CA HIS A 122 9.47 -5.78 -4.65
C HIS A 122 8.09 -6.40 -4.42
N CYS A 123 7.97 -7.29 -3.44
CA CYS A 123 6.71 -7.95 -3.11
C CYS A 123 6.04 -7.33 -1.87
N LEU A 124 4.70 -7.30 -1.84
CA LEU A 124 3.90 -6.84 -0.69
C LEU A 124 4.20 -7.57 0.63
N CYS A 125 4.79 -8.77 0.59
CA CYS A 125 5.23 -9.48 1.80
C CYS A 125 6.60 -9.04 2.34
N GLY A 126 7.24 -8.05 1.70
CA GLY A 126 8.57 -7.55 2.03
C GLY A 126 9.73 -8.34 1.41
N ALA A 127 9.46 -9.36 0.59
CA ALA A 127 10.52 -10.03 -0.18
C ALA A 127 11.01 -9.13 -1.32
N VAL A 128 12.33 -9.08 -1.51
CA VAL A 128 13.01 -8.35 -2.59
C VAL A 128 13.77 -9.37 -3.43
N THR A 129 13.53 -9.38 -4.74
CA THR A 129 14.27 -10.21 -5.71
C THR A 129 15.32 -9.34 -6.40
N PRO A 130 16.61 -9.70 -6.34
CA PRO A 130 17.68 -8.93 -6.97
C PRO A 130 17.52 -8.76 -8.48
N PRO A 131 18.16 -7.75 -9.08
CA PRO A 131 18.19 -7.58 -10.53
C PRO A 131 18.80 -8.80 -11.24
N GLY A 132 18.20 -9.24 -12.34
CA GLY A 132 18.69 -10.39 -13.13
C GLY A 132 18.05 -11.73 -12.77
N ASP A 133 17.46 -11.85 -11.58
CA ASP A 133 16.68 -13.02 -11.19
C ASP A 133 15.22 -12.85 -11.66
N SER A 134 14.78 -13.72 -12.58
CA SER A 134 13.37 -13.76 -12.98
C SER A 134 12.61 -14.79 -12.17
N HIS A 135 11.44 -14.40 -11.65
CA HIS A 135 10.48 -15.33 -11.07
C HIS A 135 9.18 -15.23 -11.84
N ALA A 136 9.15 -15.88 -13.02
CA ALA A 136 7.98 -15.92 -13.89
C ALA A 136 6.70 -16.40 -13.16
N GLY A 137 6.87 -17.19 -12.09
CA GLY A 137 5.81 -17.76 -11.25
C GLY A 137 5.39 -16.94 -10.01
N GLY A 138 5.91 -15.73 -9.81
CA GLY A 138 5.58 -14.89 -8.66
C GLY A 138 6.59 -14.96 -7.50
N CYS A 139 6.27 -14.30 -6.38
CA CYS A 139 7.16 -14.20 -5.23
C CYS A 139 7.33 -15.57 -4.55
N PRO A 140 8.58 -16.04 -4.31
CA PRO A 140 8.83 -17.36 -3.72
C PRO A 140 8.34 -17.47 -2.27
N ARG A 141 8.15 -16.34 -1.58
CA ARG A 141 7.71 -16.31 -0.18
C ARG A 141 6.20 -16.42 -0.01
N CYS A 142 5.40 -15.86 -0.93
CA CYS A 142 3.96 -15.76 -0.75
C CYS A 142 3.13 -16.00 -2.03
N GLY A 143 3.76 -16.37 -3.14
CA GLY A 143 3.12 -16.62 -4.43
C GLY A 143 2.55 -15.39 -5.14
N ARG A 144 2.58 -14.21 -4.52
CA ARG A 144 2.04 -12.98 -5.12
C ARG A 144 2.94 -12.45 -6.23
N GLN A 145 2.34 -11.81 -7.22
CA GLN A 145 3.03 -11.05 -8.25
C GLN A 145 3.90 -9.96 -7.59
N PRO A 146 5.23 -10.00 -7.75
CA PRO A 146 6.08 -8.91 -7.29
C PRO A 146 5.95 -7.70 -8.22
N THR A 147 6.13 -6.51 -7.67
CA THR A 147 6.04 -5.24 -8.41
C THR A 147 7.42 -4.89 -8.98
N PRO A 148 7.52 -4.57 -10.29
CA PRO A 148 8.79 -4.18 -10.89
C PRO A 148 9.24 -2.78 -10.41
N PRO A 149 10.53 -2.45 -10.55
CA PRO A 149 10.99 -1.09 -10.33
C PRO A 149 10.39 -0.15 -11.40
N ALA A 150 10.35 1.15 -11.12
CA ALA A 150 9.98 2.14 -12.09
C ALA A 150 10.98 2.20 -13.24
N THR A 151 10.47 2.24 -14.47
CA THR A 151 11.31 2.49 -15.63
C THR A 151 11.72 3.97 -15.62
N PRO A 152 13.02 4.30 -15.69
CA PRO A 152 13.43 5.69 -15.86
C PRO A 152 12.79 6.21 -17.16
N ARG A 153 12.06 7.33 -17.08
CA ARG A 153 11.59 8.02 -18.28
C ARG A 153 12.83 8.50 -19.03
N SER A 154 13.02 8.03 -20.27
CA SER A 154 13.98 8.64 -21.18
C SER A 154 13.63 10.12 -21.31
N ALA A 155 14.61 10.98 -21.05
CA ALA A 155 14.49 12.43 -21.14
C ALA A 155 14.26 12.89 -22.59
#